data_AF-A0A164W9K9-F1
#
_entry.id   AF-A0A164W9K9-F1
#
_cell.length_a   1.000
_cell.length_b   1.000
_cell.length_c   1.000
_cell.angle_alpha   90.00
_cell.angle_beta   90.00
_cell.angle_gamma   90.00
#
_symmetry.space_group_name_H-M   'P 1'
#
loop_
_entity.id
_entity.type
_entity.pdbx_description
1 polymer ?
#
loop_
_entity_poly.entity_id
_entity_poly.type
_entity_poly.pdbx_seq_one_letter_code
_entity_poly.pdbx_strand_id
1 'polypeptide(L)'
;MYGGTNCFHRRKVIYGLSPDHNITTGELSDLDLRRKFGKSSMMKVSAAEILSVSPSSKGALSSFVEDAHCVAGCDYEYGTCWGHREDVLTGLEIHRKGWRSMHCTTDPASFLGCAPSTGPDTMIQTKRWATGLLEVLFSSKSPITATINGNLQFRQCLAYMWVLSWGLWSIPELVYSLLPAYCIISGSHFLPETYEPAIVIPVAVFLIVFMKLIGLSESAFVLTAKNATTNSDEVVMNKDDGKFTFNESPIFLPGTTILLVNLTALLFGIVGLYGKGKYGIPSLTILKSGVLALMFTHFCKLSEKA
;
A
#
# COMPACT_ATOMS: atom_id res chain seq x y z
N MET A 1 -0.55 3.09 -11.41
CA MET A 1 0.55 2.33 -10.76
C MET A 1 0.30 0.85 -10.99
N TYR A 2 1.33 0.03 -11.17
CA TYR A 2 1.20 -1.43 -11.23
C TYR A 2 1.31 -2.00 -9.82
N GLY A 3 0.32 -2.77 -9.37
CA GLY A 3 0.23 -3.32 -8.00
C GLY A 3 0.38 -4.84 -7.94
N GLY A 4 1.01 -5.45 -8.94
CA GLY A 4 1.38 -6.87 -8.91
C GLY A 4 0.37 -7.88 -9.46
N THR A 5 -0.89 -7.48 -9.73
CA THR A 5 -1.93 -8.39 -10.24
C THR A 5 -2.83 -7.71 -11.28
N ASN A 6 -3.63 -8.53 -11.99
CA ASN A 6 -4.73 -8.08 -12.87
C ASN A 6 -4.33 -7.06 -13.94
N CYS A 7 -3.14 -7.22 -14.52
CA CYS A 7 -2.58 -6.30 -15.50
C CYS A 7 -2.15 -7.03 -16.78
N PHE A 8 -2.47 -6.44 -17.92
CA PHE A 8 -1.98 -6.89 -19.22
C PHE A 8 -0.83 -5.98 -19.68
N HIS A 9 0.37 -6.56 -19.82
CA HIS A 9 1.54 -5.85 -20.29
C HIS A 9 1.83 -6.18 -21.76
N ARG A 10 2.11 -5.16 -22.57
CA ARG A 10 2.64 -5.36 -23.93
C ARG A 10 4.10 -5.79 -23.81
N ARG A 11 4.51 -6.87 -24.48
CA ARG A 11 5.90 -7.39 -24.40
C ARG A 11 6.95 -6.33 -24.73
N LYS A 12 6.73 -5.52 -25.77
CA LYS A 12 7.62 -4.40 -26.14
C LYS A 12 7.86 -3.38 -25.00
N VAL A 13 6.86 -3.20 -24.13
CA VAL A 13 6.95 -2.31 -22.96
C VAL A 13 7.84 -2.93 -21.88
N ILE A 14 7.66 -4.22 -21.59
CA ILE A 14 8.47 -4.98 -20.63
C ILE A 14 9.93 -5.05 -21.08
N TYR A 15 10.16 -5.20 -22.38
CA TYR A 15 11.51 -5.16 -22.97
C TYR A 15 12.15 -3.77 -22.98
N GLY A 16 11.40 -2.76 -22.53
CA GLY A 16 11.92 -1.42 -22.26
C GLY A 16 11.97 -0.50 -23.48
N LEU A 17 11.19 -0.77 -24.52
CA LEU A 17 11.03 0.17 -25.63
C LEU A 17 10.35 1.46 -25.13
N SER A 18 10.67 2.62 -25.70
CA SER A 18 9.99 3.90 -25.44
C SER A 18 8.85 4.11 -26.45
N PRO A 19 7.75 4.81 -26.13
CA PRO A 19 6.67 5.07 -27.09
C PRO A 19 7.13 5.82 -28.34
N ASP A 20 8.04 6.78 -28.17
CA ASP A 20 8.55 7.65 -29.25
C ASP A 20 9.79 7.08 -29.94
N HIS A 21 10.18 5.84 -29.63
CA HIS A 21 11.33 5.22 -30.25
C HIS A 21 10.99 4.82 -31.69
N ASN A 22 11.42 5.64 -32.65
CA ASN A 22 11.52 5.20 -34.04
C ASN A 22 12.60 4.11 -34.11
N ILE A 23 12.23 2.91 -34.55
CA ILE A 23 13.14 1.78 -34.66
C ILE A 23 14.00 2.02 -35.90
N THR A 24 15.19 2.59 -35.73
CA THR A 24 16.24 2.51 -36.74
C THR A 24 16.85 1.13 -36.63
N THR A 25 16.69 0.32 -37.68
CA THR A 25 16.95 -1.13 -37.76
C THR A 25 18.42 -1.56 -37.58
N GLY A 26 19.27 -0.74 -36.94
CA GLY A 26 20.70 -0.98 -36.78
C GLY A 26 21.34 -0.52 -35.44
N GLU A 27 20.57 -0.07 -34.44
CA GLU A 27 21.15 0.54 -33.23
C GLU A 27 21.32 -0.37 -32.01
N LEU A 28 20.74 -1.59 -31.97
CA LEU A 28 21.01 -2.51 -30.86
C LEU A 28 22.23 -3.39 -31.18
N SER A 29 23.35 -3.08 -30.55
CA SER A 29 24.54 -3.94 -30.59
C SER A 29 24.21 -5.33 -30.03
N ASP A 30 24.83 -6.39 -30.56
CA ASP A 30 24.65 -7.76 -30.02
C ASP A 30 25.05 -7.83 -28.53
N LEU A 31 25.98 -6.98 -28.10
CA LEU A 31 26.38 -6.81 -26.71
C LEU A 31 25.24 -6.25 -25.83
N ASP A 32 24.48 -5.28 -26.34
CA ASP A 32 23.30 -4.74 -25.65
C ASP A 32 22.16 -5.76 -25.57
N LEU A 33 21.95 -6.53 -26.64
CA LEU A 33 20.99 -7.64 -26.64
C LEU A 33 21.39 -8.71 -25.63
N ARG A 34 22.68 -9.06 -25.57
CA ARG A 34 23.21 -10.03 -24.60
C ARG A 34 23.04 -9.55 -23.16
N ARG A 35 23.31 -8.28 -22.88
CA ARG A 35 23.12 -7.70 -21.55
C ARG A 35 21.64 -7.64 -21.14
N LYS A 36 20.73 -7.33 -22.07
CA LYS A 36 19.29 -7.20 -21.80
C LYS A 36 18.54 -8.52 -21.78
N PHE A 37 18.87 -9.46 -22.65
CA PHE A 37 18.11 -10.70 -22.87
C PHE A 37 18.89 -11.97 -22.54
N GLY A 38 20.17 -11.84 -22.18
CA GLY A 38 21.01 -12.93 -21.74
C GLY A 38 21.73 -13.68 -22.87
N LYS A 39 22.20 -14.89 -22.55
CA LYS A 39 23.04 -15.71 -23.42
C LYS A 39 22.28 -16.51 -24.48
N SER A 40 20.97 -16.76 -24.30
CA SER A 40 20.18 -17.54 -25.28
C SER A 40 20.07 -16.79 -26.60
N SER A 41 20.49 -17.45 -27.67
CA SER A 41 20.37 -16.93 -29.04
C SER A 41 18.90 -16.81 -29.44
N MET A 42 18.05 -17.77 -29.10
CA MET A 42 16.63 -17.72 -29.48
C MET A 42 15.86 -16.66 -28.71
N MET A 43 16.17 -16.44 -27.41
CA MET A 43 15.55 -15.35 -26.64
C MET A 43 15.92 -13.99 -27.23
N LYS A 44 17.19 -13.79 -27.60
CA LYS A 44 17.63 -12.57 -28.28
C LYS A 44 16.92 -12.36 -29.62
N VAL A 45 16.83 -13.40 -30.45
CA VAL A 45 16.15 -13.34 -31.76
C VAL A 45 14.65 -13.03 -31.58
N SER A 46 13.96 -13.75 -30.71
CA SER A 46 12.54 -13.55 -30.41
C SER A 46 12.26 -12.13 -29.87
N ALA A 47 13.10 -11.63 -28.97
CA ALA A 47 13.00 -10.28 -28.47
C ALA A 47 13.27 -9.24 -29.58
N ALA A 48 14.27 -9.45 -30.42
CA ALA A 48 14.58 -8.59 -31.55
C ALA A 48 13.44 -8.55 -32.57
N GLU A 49 12.80 -9.69 -32.88
CA GLU A 49 11.61 -9.76 -33.75
C GLU A 49 10.45 -8.93 -33.18
N ILE A 50 10.15 -9.07 -31.88
CA ILE A 50 9.09 -8.30 -31.20
C ILE A 50 9.40 -6.80 -31.19
N LEU A 51 10.69 -6.44 -31.10
CA LEU A 51 11.14 -5.06 -31.13
C LEU A 51 11.21 -4.48 -32.56
N SER A 52 11.39 -5.30 -33.60
CA SER A 52 11.56 -4.88 -34.99
C SER A 52 10.33 -5.07 -35.88
N VAL A 53 9.25 -5.67 -35.38
CA VAL A 53 7.99 -5.94 -36.13
C VAL A 53 8.25 -6.75 -37.41
N SER A 54 9.20 -7.69 -37.38
CA SER A 54 9.51 -8.62 -38.49
C SER A 54 8.81 -9.97 -38.30
N PRO A 55 8.44 -10.72 -39.36
CA PRO A 55 7.76 -12.00 -39.21
C PRO A 55 8.69 -13.06 -38.59
N SER A 56 8.12 -13.92 -37.73
CA SER A 56 8.87 -14.94 -37.00
C SER A 56 9.53 -15.97 -37.91
N SER A 57 10.80 -16.25 -37.68
CA SER A 57 11.44 -17.46 -38.21
C SER A 57 10.95 -18.71 -37.43
N LYS A 58 10.40 -19.71 -38.13
CA LYS A 58 9.97 -20.98 -37.51
C LYS A 58 11.17 -21.89 -37.29
N GLY A 59 11.66 -21.98 -36.06
CA GLY A 59 12.68 -22.94 -35.63
C GLY A 59 12.13 -24.35 -35.37
N ALA A 60 13.01 -25.33 -35.11
CA ALA A 60 12.63 -26.70 -34.76
C ALA A 60 12.13 -26.80 -33.30
N LEU A 61 11.17 -27.71 -33.02
CA LEU A 61 10.54 -27.82 -31.70
C LEU A 61 11.54 -28.14 -30.57
N SER A 62 12.53 -29.01 -30.85
CA SER A 62 13.54 -29.45 -29.87
C SER A 62 14.43 -28.31 -29.39
N SER A 63 14.83 -27.41 -30.29
CA SER A 63 15.66 -26.25 -29.92
C SER A 63 14.92 -25.27 -29.01
N PHE A 64 13.59 -25.17 -29.08
CA PHE A 64 12.83 -24.31 -28.16
C PHE A 64 12.83 -24.83 -26.71
N VAL A 65 12.80 -26.14 -26.52
CA VAL A 65 12.74 -26.75 -25.17
C VAL A 65 14.08 -26.61 -24.46
N GLU A 66 15.18 -26.86 -25.17
CA GLU A 66 16.54 -26.69 -24.64
C GLU A 66 16.82 -25.22 -24.27
N ASP A 67 16.44 -24.28 -25.14
CA ASP A 67 16.59 -22.85 -24.85
C ASP A 67 15.68 -22.38 -23.71
N ALA A 68 14.44 -22.89 -23.62
CA ALA A 68 13.56 -22.60 -22.49
C ALA A 68 14.17 -23.11 -21.17
N HIS A 69 14.75 -24.31 -21.17
CA HIS A 69 15.47 -24.84 -20.01
C HIS A 69 16.68 -23.97 -19.64
N CYS A 70 17.43 -23.48 -20.64
CA CYS A 70 18.55 -22.56 -20.42
C CYS A 70 18.10 -21.22 -19.82
N VAL A 71 17.03 -20.61 -20.35
CA VAL A 71 16.48 -19.33 -19.86
C VAL A 71 15.87 -19.45 -18.46
N ALA A 72 15.31 -20.61 -18.12
CA ALA A 72 14.77 -20.88 -16.78
C ALA A 72 15.85 -21.22 -15.73
N GLY A 73 17.12 -21.32 -16.12
CA GLY A 73 18.23 -21.60 -15.21
C GLY A 73 18.44 -20.48 -14.18
N CYS A 74 18.78 -20.85 -12.94
CA CYS A 74 19.03 -19.91 -11.86
C CYS A 74 20.27 -19.01 -12.10
N ASP A 75 21.19 -19.46 -12.96
CA ASP A 75 22.38 -18.72 -13.38
C ASP A 75 22.09 -17.74 -14.53
N TYR A 76 20.92 -17.81 -15.17
CA TYR A 76 20.62 -17.05 -16.38
C TYR A 76 20.59 -15.54 -16.13
N GLU A 77 20.14 -15.12 -14.95
CA GLU A 77 20.06 -13.70 -14.59
C GLU A 77 21.45 -13.09 -14.32
N TYR A 78 22.45 -13.92 -14.04
CA TYR A 78 23.78 -13.45 -13.64
C TYR A 78 24.47 -12.64 -14.76
N GLY A 79 24.87 -11.41 -14.43
CA GLY A 79 25.50 -10.50 -15.39
C GLY A 79 24.54 -9.90 -16.42
N THR A 80 23.23 -10.08 -16.25
CA THR A 80 22.18 -9.49 -17.10
C THR A 80 21.41 -8.40 -16.35
N CYS A 81 20.51 -7.71 -17.05
CA CYS A 81 19.59 -6.74 -16.43
C CYS A 81 18.31 -7.35 -15.82
N TRP A 82 18.18 -8.68 -15.77
CA TRP A 82 16.99 -9.38 -15.24
C TRP A 82 16.90 -9.31 -13.71
N GLY A 83 15.69 -9.42 -13.15
CA GLY A 83 15.46 -9.51 -11.70
C GLY A 83 15.56 -8.20 -10.89
N HIS A 84 15.93 -7.07 -11.50
CA HIS A 84 16.22 -5.83 -10.74
C HIS A 84 15.01 -4.93 -10.44
N ARG A 85 13.77 -5.34 -10.77
CA ARG A 85 12.58 -4.47 -10.69
C ARG A 85 11.36 -5.24 -10.20
N GLU A 86 10.76 -4.75 -9.11
CA GLU A 86 9.52 -5.27 -8.55
C GLU A 86 8.28 -4.52 -9.08
N ASP A 87 7.09 -4.84 -8.60
CA ASP A 87 5.79 -4.38 -9.10
C ASP A 87 5.66 -2.85 -9.31
N VAL A 88 5.64 -2.06 -8.23
CA VAL A 88 5.43 -0.61 -8.26
C VAL A 88 6.56 0.07 -9.03
N LEU A 89 7.79 -0.39 -8.83
CA LEU A 89 8.98 0.12 -9.50
C LEU A 89 8.95 -0.17 -11.02
N THR A 90 8.42 -1.32 -11.42
CA THR A 90 8.21 -1.67 -12.83
C THR A 90 7.19 -0.73 -13.46
N GLY A 91 6.06 -0.49 -12.78
CA GLY A 91 5.06 0.48 -13.24
C GLY A 91 5.64 1.89 -13.39
N LEU A 92 6.44 2.33 -12.41
CA LEU A 92 7.08 3.63 -12.42
C LEU A 92 8.10 3.76 -13.55
N GLU A 93 8.94 2.75 -13.82
CA GLU A 93 9.88 2.80 -14.95
C GLU A 93 9.15 2.86 -16.30
N ILE A 94 8.07 2.10 -16.44
CA ILE A 94 7.25 2.12 -17.66
C ILE A 94 6.72 3.53 -17.90
N HIS A 95 6.17 4.18 -16.87
CA HIS A 95 5.68 5.57 -16.97
C HIS A 95 6.82 6.58 -17.13
N ARG A 96 7.99 6.36 -16.51
CA ARG A 96 9.20 7.18 -16.71
C ARG A 96 9.65 7.19 -18.17
N LYS A 97 9.40 6.12 -18.91
CA LYS A 97 9.67 6.04 -20.37
C LYS A 97 8.60 6.74 -21.22
N GLY A 98 7.52 7.24 -20.61
CA GLY A 98 6.43 7.95 -21.31
C GLY A 98 5.24 7.07 -21.68
N TRP A 99 5.24 5.78 -21.31
CA TRP A 99 4.06 4.93 -21.54
C TRP A 99 2.90 5.36 -20.67
N ARG A 100 1.69 5.17 -21.21
CA ARG A 100 0.43 5.38 -20.50
C ARG A 100 -0.19 4.05 -20.13
N SER A 101 -0.75 3.97 -18.93
CA SER A 101 -1.59 2.85 -18.48
C SER A 101 -3.06 3.24 -18.55
N MET A 102 -3.93 2.27 -18.79
CA MET A 102 -5.38 2.43 -18.73
C MET A 102 -5.94 1.56 -17.61
N HIS A 103 -6.88 2.12 -16.84
CA HIS A 103 -7.64 1.37 -15.86
C HIS A 103 -8.98 0.99 -16.48
N CYS A 104 -9.34 -0.29 -16.41
CA CYS A 104 -10.60 -0.81 -16.94
C CYS A 104 -11.36 -1.45 -15.80
N THR A 105 -12.55 -0.93 -15.51
CA THR A 105 -13.50 -1.51 -14.56
C THR A 105 -14.59 -2.25 -15.33
N THR A 106 -14.83 -3.50 -14.97
CA THR A 106 -15.87 -4.36 -15.55
C THR A 106 -16.92 -4.69 -14.50
N ASP A 107 -18.17 -4.84 -14.94
CA ASP A 107 -19.27 -5.34 -14.11
C ASP A 107 -19.84 -6.59 -14.79
N PRO A 108 -19.71 -7.79 -14.19
CA PRO A 108 -19.07 -8.09 -12.90
C PRO A 108 -17.53 -8.00 -12.95
N ALA A 109 -16.90 -7.93 -11.77
CA ALA A 109 -15.45 -7.86 -11.65
C ALA A 109 -14.76 -9.06 -12.34
N SER A 110 -13.89 -8.78 -13.31
CA SER A 110 -13.21 -9.83 -14.10
C SER A 110 -12.15 -10.62 -13.34
N PHE A 111 -11.66 -10.09 -12.22
CA PHE A 111 -10.65 -10.73 -11.39
C PHE A 111 -11.07 -10.68 -9.94
N LEU A 112 -11.02 -11.83 -9.27
CA LEU A 112 -11.34 -11.98 -7.86
C LEU A 112 -10.15 -12.69 -7.19
N GLY A 113 -9.75 -12.21 -6.02
CA GLY A 113 -8.69 -12.81 -5.21
C GLY A 113 -9.17 -13.07 -3.78
N CYS A 114 -8.38 -13.82 -3.03
CA CYS A 114 -8.58 -14.00 -1.60
C CYS A 114 -7.82 -12.91 -0.83
N ALA A 115 -8.50 -12.26 0.12
CA ALA A 115 -7.84 -11.39 1.09
C ALA A 115 -7.32 -12.25 2.27
N PRO A 116 -6.28 -11.81 2.98
CA PRO A 116 -5.89 -12.47 4.23
C PRO A 116 -7.08 -12.49 5.20
N SER A 117 -7.34 -13.65 5.79
CA SER A 117 -8.45 -13.84 6.73
C SER A 117 -8.08 -13.50 8.18
N THR A 118 -6.79 -13.36 8.49
CA THR A 118 -6.32 -13.08 9.86
C THR A 118 -5.75 -11.67 10.01
N GLY A 119 -5.87 -11.14 11.23
CA GLY A 119 -5.32 -9.83 11.61
C GLY A 119 -3.80 -9.77 11.43
N PRO A 120 -3.03 -10.73 11.99
CA PRO A 120 -1.58 -10.78 11.81
C PRO A 120 -1.14 -10.84 10.34
N ASP A 121 -1.79 -11.64 9.49
CA ASP A 121 -1.42 -11.74 8.08
C ASP A 121 -1.69 -10.43 7.33
N THR A 122 -2.82 -9.77 7.63
CA THR A 122 -3.16 -8.45 7.07
C THR A 122 -2.12 -7.40 7.47
N MET A 123 -1.69 -7.40 8.74
CA MET A 123 -0.68 -6.47 9.24
C MET A 123 0.72 -6.75 8.67
N ILE A 124 1.10 -8.02 8.51
CA ILE A 124 2.35 -8.42 7.85
C ILE A 124 2.34 -7.97 6.39
N GLN A 125 1.22 -8.17 5.68
CA GLN A 125 1.06 -7.71 4.31
C GLN A 125 1.15 -6.18 4.21
N THR A 126 0.45 -5.47 5.08
CA THR A 126 0.49 -4.00 5.16
C THR A 126 1.91 -3.49 5.43
N LYS A 127 2.64 -4.15 6.34
CA LYS A 127 4.05 -3.84 6.60
C LYS A 127 4.91 -4.01 5.34
N ARG A 128 4.77 -5.13 4.61
CA ARG A 128 5.51 -5.37 3.36
C ARG A 128 5.24 -4.28 2.33
N TRP A 129 3.99 -3.88 2.16
CA TRP A 129 3.62 -2.78 1.28
C TRP A 129 4.24 -1.46 1.73
N ALA A 130 4.10 -1.09 3.01
CA ALA A 130 4.68 0.14 3.52
C ALA A 130 6.21 0.19 3.32
N THR A 131 6.92 -0.90 3.61
CA THR A 131 8.37 -0.99 3.39
C THR A 131 8.73 -0.84 1.91
N GLY A 132 8.12 -1.62 1.01
CA GLY A 132 8.43 -1.55 -0.41
C GLY A 132 8.12 -0.18 -1.03
N LEU A 133 7.02 0.46 -0.62
CA LEU A 133 6.66 1.81 -1.08
C LEU A 133 7.68 2.87 -0.60
N LEU A 134 8.13 2.78 0.65
CA LEU A 134 9.16 3.68 1.19
C LEU A 134 10.52 3.45 0.54
N GLU A 135 10.89 2.21 0.25
CA GLU A 135 12.11 1.88 -0.50
C GLU A 135 12.08 2.56 -1.88
N VAL A 136 10.96 2.51 -2.61
CA VAL A 136 10.82 3.23 -3.88
C VAL A 136 10.91 4.74 -3.68
N LEU A 137 10.25 5.28 -2.65
CA LEU A 137 10.23 6.72 -2.34
C LEU A 137 11.65 7.29 -2.14
N PHE A 138 12.47 6.58 -1.37
CA PHE A 138 13.83 7.00 -1.02
C PHE A 138 14.92 6.43 -1.95
N SER A 139 14.54 5.63 -2.96
CA SER A 139 15.48 5.12 -3.95
C SER A 139 15.93 6.18 -4.96
N SER A 140 17.01 5.89 -5.67
CA SER A 140 17.44 6.66 -6.85
C SER A 140 16.41 6.63 -7.99
N LYS A 141 15.43 5.72 -7.96
CA LYS A 141 14.37 5.58 -8.96
C LYS A 141 13.03 6.15 -8.49
N SER A 142 13.07 7.14 -7.59
CA SER A 142 11.88 7.83 -7.09
C SER A 142 11.07 8.53 -8.21
N PRO A 143 9.78 8.85 -7.96
CA PRO A 143 8.96 9.62 -8.91
C PRO A 143 9.53 10.99 -9.24
N ILE A 144 10.23 11.63 -8.29
CA ILE A 144 10.90 12.92 -8.48
C ILE A 144 12.01 12.75 -9.52
N THR A 145 12.90 11.78 -9.33
CA THR A 145 13.96 11.48 -10.29
C THR A 145 13.39 11.09 -11.65
N ALA A 146 12.26 10.37 -11.68
CA ALA A 146 11.57 10.02 -12.92
C ALA A 146 10.97 11.22 -13.67
N THR A 147 10.65 12.30 -12.97
CA THR A 147 10.14 13.55 -13.55
C THR A 147 11.28 14.45 -14.04
N ILE A 148 12.40 14.50 -13.30
CA ILE A 148 13.56 15.33 -13.65
C ILE A 148 14.34 14.70 -14.82
N ASN A 149 14.56 13.38 -14.78
CA ASN A 149 15.42 12.64 -15.73
C ASN A 149 14.62 11.74 -16.68
N GLY A 150 13.32 11.95 -16.84
CA GLY A 150 12.45 11.08 -17.64
C GLY A 150 11.19 11.79 -18.09
N ASN A 151 10.25 11.00 -18.62
CA ASN A 151 9.02 11.49 -19.25
C ASN A 151 7.80 11.36 -18.31
N LEU A 152 8.02 11.27 -17.00
CA LEU A 152 6.90 11.20 -16.04
C LEU A 152 6.25 12.59 -15.92
N GLN A 153 4.93 12.66 -16.11
CA GLN A 153 4.21 13.93 -15.98
C GLN A 153 4.17 14.40 -14.54
N PHE A 154 4.23 15.72 -14.30
CA PHE A 154 4.19 16.30 -12.96
C PHE A 154 2.98 15.83 -12.13
N ARG A 155 1.79 15.77 -12.73
CA ARG A 155 0.58 15.26 -12.04
C ARG A 155 0.69 13.79 -11.66
N GLN A 156 1.32 12.98 -12.52
CA GLN A 156 1.58 11.58 -12.23
C GLN A 156 2.60 11.47 -11.08
N CYS A 157 3.63 12.30 -11.08
CA CYS A 157 4.59 12.39 -9.99
C CYS A 157 3.91 12.63 -8.63
N LEU A 158 3.02 13.64 -8.54
CA LEU A 158 2.25 13.90 -7.32
C LEU A 158 1.40 12.71 -6.89
N ALA A 159 0.73 12.03 -7.83
CA ALA A 159 -0.06 10.84 -7.52
C ALA A 159 0.80 9.68 -7.01
N TYR A 160 1.98 9.46 -7.60
CA TYR A 160 2.95 8.49 -7.10
C TYR A 160 3.44 8.87 -5.70
N MET A 161 3.86 10.13 -5.50
CA MET A 161 4.35 10.62 -4.20
C MET A 161 3.30 10.45 -3.10
N TRP A 162 2.03 10.70 -3.39
CA TRP A 162 0.92 10.47 -2.47
C TRP A 162 0.82 9.02 -2.02
N VAL A 163 0.81 8.07 -2.97
CA VAL A 163 0.72 6.63 -2.66
C VAL A 163 1.96 6.13 -1.92
N LEU A 164 3.16 6.54 -2.37
CA LEU A 164 4.41 6.10 -1.76
C LEU A 164 4.60 6.62 -0.33
N SER A 165 4.00 7.77 -0.01
CA SER A 165 4.10 8.40 1.31
C SER A 165 3.13 7.82 2.34
N TRP A 166 2.27 6.87 1.96
CA TRP A 166 1.23 6.31 2.83
C TRP A 166 1.79 5.77 4.15
N GLY A 167 2.92 5.05 4.12
CA GLY A 167 3.54 4.51 5.35
C GLY A 167 4.01 5.59 6.33
N LEU A 168 4.34 6.79 5.85
CA LEU A 168 4.81 7.89 6.70
C LEU A 168 3.70 8.50 7.55
N TRP A 169 2.43 8.32 7.20
CA TRP A 169 1.30 8.83 7.99
C TRP A 169 1.19 8.19 9.37
N SER A 170 1.76 7.00 9.56
CA SER A 170 1.84 6.35 10.87
C SER A 170 2.56 7.21 11.93
N ILE A 171 3.54 8.04 11.53
CA ILE A 171 4.32 8.87 12.45
C ILE A 171 3.48 9.98 13.08
N PRO A 172 2.86 10.91 12.31
CA PRO A 172 2.01 11.93 12.89
C PRO A 172 0.81 11.31 13.61
N GLU A 173 0.22 10.22 13.09
CA GLU A 173 -0.87 9.52 13.78
C GLU A 173 -0.45 9.03 15.17
N LEU A 174 0.73 8.42 15.30
CA LEU A 174 1.26 7.96 16.58
C LEU A 174 1.48 9.12 17.54
N VAL A 175 2.09 10.23 17.08
CA VAL A 175 2.27 11.44 17.89
C VAL A 175 0.94 11.98 18.38
N TYR A 176 -0.05 12.12 17.49
CA TYR A 176 -1.38 12.60 17.84
C TYR A 176 -2.14 11.65 18.77
N SER A 177 -1.90 10.34 18.69
CA SER A 177 -2.52 9.36 19.59
C SER A 177 -2.00 9.43 21.03
N LEU A 178 -0.76 9.90 21.22
CA LEU A 178 -0.12 10.04 22.53
C LEU A 178 -0.28 11.46 23.11
N LEU A 179 -0.57 12.45 22.26
CA LEU A 179 -0.70 13.85 22.66
C LEU A 179 -1.76 14.08 23.77
N PRO A 180 -2.97 13.46 23.75
CA PRO A 180 -3.93 13.62 24.84
C PRO A 180 -3.40 13.12 26.20
N ALA A 181 -2.75 11.95 26.21
CA ALA A 181 -2.16 11.39 27.41
C ALA A 181 -1.07 12.30 27.98
N TYR A 182 -0.20 12.81 27.12
CA TYR A 182 0.82 13.78 27.49
C TYR A 182 0.21 15.04 28.11
N CYS A 183 -0.83 15.62 27.49
CA CYS A 183 -1.51 16.81 28.01
C CYS A 183 -2.13 16.59 29.40
N ILE A 184 -2.74 15.42 29.65
CA ILE A 184 -3.32 15.10 30.95
C ILE A 184 -2.23 14.99 32.03
N ILE A 185 -1.13 14.29 31.73
CA ILE A 185 -0.05 14.06 32.70
C ILE A 185 0.72 15.35 33.01
N SER A 186 1.03 16.14 31.98
CA SER A 186 1.78 17.40 32.12
C SER A 186 0.92 18.57 32.60
N GLY A 187 -0.41 18.44 32.59
CA GLY A 187 -1.33 19.54 32.83
C GLY A 187 -1.29 20.62 31.73
N SER A 188 -0.76 20.29 30.55
CA SER A 188 -0.68 21.21 29.41
C SER A 188 -1.92 21.14 28.52
N HIS A 189 -2.13 22.17 27.71
CA HIS A 189 -3.25 22.26 26.79
C HIS A 189 -2.74 22.48 25.37
N PHE A 190 -3.15 21.63 24.44
CA PHE A 190 -2.81 21.77 23.02
C PHE A 190 -3.92 22.49 22.22
N LEU A 191 -5.16 22.46 22.72
CA LEU A 191 -6.29 23.13 22.08
C LEU A 191 -6.53 24.49 22.73
N PRO A 192 -7.17 25.44 22.00
CA PRO A 192 -7.65 26.68 22.58
C PRO A 192 -8.50 26.43 23.81
N GLU A 193 -8.45 27.34 24.77
CA GLU A 193 -9.30 27.29 25.95
C GLU A 193 -10.77 27.49 25.59
N THR A 194 -11.69 27.03 26.44
CA THR A 194 -13.14 27.06 26.14
C THR A 194 -13.72 28.47 26.00
N TYR A 195 -13.02 29.48 26.53
CA TYR A 195 -13.40 30.88 26.41
C TYR A 195 -12.85 31.55 25.14
N GLU A 196 -11.93 30.91 24.42
CA GLU A 196 -11.37 31.44 23.18
C GLU A 196 -12.28 31.11 22.00
N PRO A 197 -12.62 32.08 21.13
CA PRO A 197 -13.46 31.82 19.95
C PRO A 197 -12.83 30.80 18.99
N ALA A 198 -11.50 30.61 19.06
CA ALA A 198 -10.78 29.62 18.28
C ALA A 198 -11.20 28.17 18.57
N ILE A 199 -11.85 27.86 19.72
CA ILE A 199 -12.39 26.54 20.06
C ILE A 199 -13.41 26.03 19.03
N VAL A 200 -14.09 26.94 18.32
CA VAL A 200 -15.12 26.60 17.33
C VAL A 200 -14.53 25.81 16.16
N ILE A 201 -13.28 26.09 15.77
CA ILE A 201 -12.61 25.42 14.65
C ILE A 201 -12.41 23.92 14.92
N PRO A 202 -11.72 23.48 15.99
CA PRO A 202 -11.54 22.05 16.26
C PRO A 202 -12.85 21.34 16.61
N VAL A 203 -13.84 22.02 17.20
CA VAL A 203 -15.17 21.45 17.46
C VAL A 203 -15.92 21.20 16.15
N ALA A 204 -15.92 22.17 15.23
CA ALA A 204 -16.55 22.01 13.91
C ALA A 204 -15.88 20.88 13.11
N VAL A 205 -14.55 20.82 13.08
CA VAL A 205 -13.81 19.74 12.41
C VAL A 205 -14.16 18.38 13.04
N PHE A 206 -14.20 18.29 14.36
CA PHE A 206 -14.58 17.06 15.06
C PHE A 206 -16.01 16.63 14.69
N LEU A 207 -16.97 17.55 14.68
CA LEU A 207 -18.36 17.26 14.31
C LEU A 207 -18.47 16.81 12.85
N ILE A 208 -17.77 17.45 11.92
CA ILE A 208 -17.76 17.05 10.50
C ILE A 208 -17.23 15.62 10.36
N VAL A 209 -16.11 15.31 11.01
CA VAL A 209 -15.50 13.97 10.97
C VAL A 209 -16.42 12.94 11.64
N PHE A 210 -17.03 13.30 12.77
CA PHE A 210 -17.94 12.42 13.52
C PHE A 210 -19.22 12.13 12.74
N MET A 211 -19.83 13.14 12.11
CA MET A 211 -20.99 12.97 11.21
C MET A 211 -20.64 12.07 10.02
N LYS A 212 -19.44 12.22 9.46
CA LYS A 212 -18.93 11.35 8.40
C LYS A 212 -18.71 9.92 8.88
N LEU A 213 -18.17 9.74 10.09
CA LEU A 213 -17.92 8.43 10.71
C LEU A 213 -19.21 7.66 11.00
N ILE A 214 -20.28 8.36 11.40
CA ILE A 214 -21.61 7.76 11.63
C ILE A 214 -22.34 7.43 10.31
N GLY A 215 -21.76 7.79 9.16
CA GLY A 215 -22.33 7.48 7.84
C GLY A 215 -23.52 8.37 7.46
N LEU A 216 -23.70 9.51 8.14
CA LEU A 216 -24.73 10.50 7.78
C LEU A 216 -24.34 11.34 6.56
N SER A 217 -23.08 11.28 6.11
CA SER A 217 -22.66 11.76 4.80
C SER A 217 -22.28 10.57 3.93
N GLU A 218 -22.96 10.40 2.80
CA GLU A 218 -22.56 9.42 1.77
C GLU A 218 -21.14 9.74 1.29
N SER A 219 -20.15 9.01 1.78
CA SER A 219 -18.96 8.74 1.01
C SER A 219 -19.12 7.33 0.48
N ALA A 220 -19.41 7.23 -0.82
CA ALA A 220 -19.46 5.99 -1.58
C ALA A 220 -18.13 5.25 -1.48
N PHE A 221 -17.97 4.46 -0.44
CA PHE A 221 -17.02 3.36 -0.39
C PHE A 221 -17.81 2.15 0.09
N VAL A 222 -18.50 1.53 -0.86
CA VAL A 222 -19.15 0.23 -0.67
C VAL A 222 -18.02 -0.77 -0.49
N LEU A 223 -17.74 -1.13 0.77
CA LEU A 223 -16.96 -2.33 1.05
C LEU A 223 -17.90 -3.51 0.76
N THR A 224 -17.84 -4.04 -0.46
CA THR A 224 -18.59 -5.24 -0.82
C THR A 224 -18.00 -6.41 -0.04
N ALA A 225 -18.53 -6.68 1.15
CA ALA A 225 -18.28 -7.94 1.85
C ALA A 225 -18.77 -9.07 0.93
N LYS A 226 -17.83 -9.90 0.46
CA LYS A 226 -18.13 -11.01 -0.43
C LYS A 226 -18.59 -12.20 0.42
N ASN A 227 -19.88 -12.25 0.73
CA ASN A 227 -20.50 -13.47 1.23
C ASN A 227 -20.67 -14.43 0.04
N ALA A 228 -19.64 -15.21 -0.27
CA ALA A 228 -19.75 -16.28 -1.25
C ALA A 228 -20.62 -17.39 -0.65
N THR A 229 -21.90 -17.42 -1.04
CA THR A 229 -22.74 -18.62 -0.94
C THR A 229 -22.83 -19.22 -2.33
N THR A 230 -22.13 -20.34 -2.53
CA THR A 230 -22.43 -21.29 -3.60
C THR A 230 -22.45 -22.67 -2.97
N ASN A 231 -23.66 -23.20 -2.81
CA ASN A 231 -23.91 -24.59 -2.45
C ASN A 231 -23.51 -25.47 -3.65
N SER A 232 -22.49 -26.30 -3.47
CA SER A 232 -22.57 -27.74 -3.77
C SER A 232 -21.23 -28.40 -3.43
N ASP A 233 -21.35 -29.39 -2.55
CA ASP A 233 -20.43 -30.47 -2.19
C ASP A 233 -19.48 -30.22 -1.02
N GLU A 234 -19.61 -31.11 -0.04
CA GLU A 234 -19.16 -31.05 1.35
C GLU A 234 -17.71 -30.57 1.50
N VAL A 235 -17.57 -29.33 1.96
CA VAL A 235 -16.48 -28.95 2.86
C VAL A 235 -17.14 -28.75 4.21
N VAL A 236 -16.71 -29.53 5.21
CA VAL A 236 -17.06 -29.29 6.60
C VAL A 236 -16.57 -27.89 6.95
N MET A 237 -17.48 -26.92 6.88
CA MET A 237 -17.22 -25.54 7.27
C MET A 237 -17.00 -25.53 8.78
N ASN A 238 -15.75 -25.37 9.21
CA ASN A 238 -15.50 -25.01 10.58
C ASN A 238 -16.11 -23.62 10.81
N LYS A 239 -16.86 -23.50 11.89
CA LYS A 239 -17.61 -22.29 12.28
C LYS A 239 -16.70 -21.10 12.64
N ASP A 240 -15.41 -21.21 12.36
CA ASP A 240 -14.34 -20.30 12.76
C ASP A 240 -13.80 -19.46 11.58
N ASP A 241 -14.23 -19.72 10.33
CA ASP A 241 -13.63 -19.12 9.11
C ASP A 241 -13.95 -17.62 8.88
N GLY A 242 -14.82 -17.02 9.69
CA GLY A 242 -15.04 -15.57 9.72
C GLY A 242 -14.25 -14.86 10.83
N LYS A 243 -13.81 -15.61 11.84
CA LYS A 243 -13.31 -15.05 13.09
C LYS A 243 -11.89 -14.53 12.91
N PHE A 244 -11.70 -13.22 13.07
CA PHE A 244 -10.35 -12.65 13.15
C PHE A 244 -9.62 -13.22 14.38
N THR A 245 -8.75 -14.22 14.16
CA THR A 245 -7.97 -14.83 15.24
C THR A 245 -6.87 -13.88 15.69
N PHE A 246 -7.00 -13.34 16.90
CA PHE A 246 -5.91 -12.66 17.59
C PHE A 246 -5.01 -13.71 18.24
N ASN A 247 -3.88 -13.99 17.60
CA ASN A 247 -2.81 -14.74 18.23
C ASN A 247 -2.05 -13.80 19.19
N GLU A 248 -1.28 -14.34 20.15
CA GLU A 248 -0.37 -13.60 21.05
C GLU A 248 0.83 -12.98 20.27
N SER A 249 0.54 -12.29 19.17
CA SER A 249 1.54 -11.74 18.29
C SER A 249 2.05 -10.41 18.85
N PRO A 250 3.37 -10.18 18.86
CA PRO A 250 3.96 -8.91 19.25
C PRO A 250 3.55 -7.75 18.33
N ILE A 251 2.89 -8.03 17.20
CA ILE A 251 2.38 -7.03 16.26
C ILE A 251 1.32 -6.10 16.88
N PHE A 252 0.64 -6.53 17.94
CA PHE A 252 -0.34 -5.74 18.67
C PHE A 252 0.27 -4.86 19.77
N LEU A 253 1.54 -5.08 20.11
CA LEU A 253 2.21 -4.38 21.21
C LEU A 253 2.14 -2.85 21.10
N PRO A 254 2.37 -2.21 19.93
CA PRO A 254 2.26 -0.76 19.82
C PRO A 254 0.86 -0.24 20.14
N GLY A 255 -0.19 -0.90 19.60
CA GLY A 255 -1.58 -0.51 19.84
C GLY A 255 -1.99 -0.66 21.30
N THR A 256 -1.66 -1.80 21.92
CA THR A 256 -1.92 -2.04 23.34
C THR A 256 -1.16 -1.06 24.23
N THR A 257 0.08 -0.71 23.87
CA THR A 257 0.87 0.29 24.62
C THR A 257 0.22 1.67 24.56
N ILE A 258 -0.20 2.13 23.37
CA ILE A 258 -0.90 3.41 23.20
C ILE A 258 -2.20 3.42 24.02
N LEU A 259 -2.96 2.32 24.02
CA LEU A 259 -4.16 2.18 24.84
C LEU A 259 -3.83 2.33 26.33
N LEU A 260 -2.87 1.57 26.83
CA LEU A 260 -2.49 1.58 28.25
C LEU A 260 -1.98 2.94 28.70
N VAL A 261 -1.19 3.64 27.87
CA VAL A 261 -0.73 5.01 28.14
C VAL A 261 -1.92 5.97 28.24
N ASN A 262 -2.89 5.88 27.33
CA ASN A 262 -4.08 6.72 27.39
C ASN A 262 -4.99 6.39 28.58
N LEU A 263 -5.19 5.11 28.91
CA LEU A 263 -5.99 4.69 30.08
C LEU A 263 -5.35 5.11 31.40
N THR A 264 -4.03 4.95 31.53
CA THR A 264 -3.30 5.40 32.73
C THR A 264 -3.38 6.91 32.88
N ALA A 265 -3.15 7.68 31.81
CA ALA A 265 -3.33 9.12 31.82
C ALA A 265 -4.76 9.52 32.23
N LEU A 266 -5.79 8.86 31.69
CA LEU A 266 -7.18 9.10 32.05
C LEU A 266 -7.45 8.84 33.54
N LEU A 267 -6.90 7.76 34.11
CA LEU A 267 -6.99 7.47 35.55
C LEU A 267 -6.34 8.57 36.39
N PHE A 268 -5.14 9.03 36.02
CA PHE A 268 -4.48 10.16 36.68
C PHE A 268 -5.31 11.45 36.58
N GLY A 269 -5.91 11.72 35.43
CA GLY A 269 -6.81 12.85 35.23
C GLY A 269 -8.05 12.81 36.14
N ILE A 270 -8.70 11.64 36.25
CA ILE A 270 -9.87 11.43 37.11
C ILE A 270 -9.48 11.55 38.59
N VAL A 271 -8.39 10.91 39.03
CA VAL A 271 -7.92 11.01 40.42
C VAL A 271 -7.51 12.45 40.76
N GLY A 272 -6.88 13.16 39.82
CA GLY A 272 -6.53 14.57 39.96
C GLY A 272 -7.76 15.47 40.15
N LEU A 273 -8.84 15.20 39.41
CA LEU A 273 -10.13 15.90 39.55
C LEU A 273 -10.75 15.71 40.95
N TYR A 274 -10.71 14.49 41.50
CA TYR A 274 -11.30 14.18 42.82
C TYR A 274 -10.38 14.54 44.00
N GLY A 275 -9.05 14.51 43.83
CA GLY A 275 -8.07 14.66 44.92
C GLY A 275 -7.70 16.10 45.27
N LYS A 276 -7.77 17.04 44.32
CA LYS A 276 -7.55 18.48 44.53
C LYS A 276 -8.35 19.26 43.49
N GLY A 277 -9.29 20.10 43.91
CA GLY A 277 -10.14 20.94 43.04
C GLY A 277 -9.43 22.05 42.26
N LYS A 278 -8.21 21.83 41.75
CA LYS A 278 -7.40 22.80 40.99
C LYS A 278 -6.46 22.13 39.98
N TYR A 279 -6.99 21.33 39.07
CA TYR A 279 -6.33 21.14 37.77
C TYR A 279 -7.38 21.44 36.72
N GLY A 280 -7.26 22.61 36.09
CA GLY A 280 -8.10 23.05 34.98
C GLY A 280 -7.85 22.24 33.72
N ILE A 281 -7.87 20.91 33.79
CA ILE A 281 -7.74 20.04 32.62
C ILE A 281 -9.00 20.22 31.78
N PRO A 282 -8.91 20.66 30.52
CA PRO A 282 -10.05 20.85 29.65
C PRO A 282 -10.82 19.53 29.57
N SER A 283 -12.12 19.59 29.85
CA SER A 283 -13.04 18.45 29.71
C SER A 283 -12.95 17.78 28.33
N LEU A 284 -12.58 18.56 27.31
CA LEU A 284 -12.35 18.12 25.94
C LEU A 284 -11.15 17.15 25.80
N THR A 285 -10.09 17.31 26.58
CA THR A 285 -8.91 16.42 26.56
C THR A 285 -9.26 15.05 27.15
N ILE A 286 -10.02 15.03 28.24
CA ILE A 286 -10.53 13.82 28.88
C ILE A 286 -11.50 13.09 27.94
N LEU A 287 -12.41 13.82 27.29
CA LEU A 287 -13.33 13.26 26.30
C LEU A 287 -12.59 12.62 25.12
N LYS A 288 -11.56 13.29 24.57
CA LYS A 288 -10.76 12.75 23.45
C LYS A 288 -10.00 11.47 23.84
N SER A 289 -9.38 11.46 25.02
CA SER A 289 -8.70 10.26 25.54
C SER A 289 -9.68 9.09 25.72
N GLY A 290 -10.88 9.38 26.26
CA GLY A 290 -11.97 8.40 26.39
C GLY A 290 -12.48 7.87 25.05
N VAL A 291 -12.69 8.75 24.06
CA VAL A 291 -13.09 8.36 22.70
C VAL A 291 -12.03 7.47 22.04
N LEU A 292 -10.74 7.79 22.18
CA LEU A 292 -9.67 6.96 21.62
C LEU A 292 -9.66 5.55 22.24
N ALA A 293 -9.82 5.46 23.56
CA ALA A 293 -9.92 4.18 24.27
C ALA A 293 -11.18 3.39 23.85
N LEU A 294 -12.32 4.07 23.67
CA LEU A 294 -13.55 3.46 23.18
C LEU A 294 -13.44 2.98 21.74
N MET A 295 -12.81 3.74 20.85
CA MET A 295 -12.57 3.35 19.46
C MET A 295 -11.67 2.12 19.38
N PHE A 296 -10.61 2.06 20.19
CA PHE A 296 -9.73 0.90 20.24
C PHE A 296 -10.44 -0.33 20.82
N THR A 297 -11.19 -0.19 21.91
CA THR A 297 -11.96 -1.31 22.47
C THR A 297 -13.08 -1.77 21.55
N HIS A 298 -13.71 -0.85 20.80
CA HIS A 298 -14.69 -1.18 19.78
C HIS A 298 -14.04 -1.91 18.60
N PHE A 299 -12.86 -1.48 18.16
CA PHE A 299 -12.08 -2.20 17.15
C PHE A 299 -11.72 -3.61 17.60
N CYS A 300 -11.25 -3.78 18.84
CA CYS A 300 -11.00 -5.11 19.42
C CYS A 300 -12.28 -5.96 19.48
N LYS A 301 -13.43 -5.40 19.88
CA LYS A 301 -14.72 -6.10 19.98
C LYS A 301 -15.33 -6.44 18.62
N LEU A 302 -15.23 -5.56 17.64
CA LEU A 302 -15.68 -5.84 16.26
C LEU A 302 -14.86 -6.99 15.67
N SER A 303 -13.56 -6.99 15.94
CA SER A 303 -12.68 -8.06 15.50
C SER A 303 -12.84 -9.37 16.31
N GLU A 304 -13.60 -9.37 17.40
CA GLU A 304 -13.95 -10.58 18.17
C GLU A 304 -15.32 -11.17 17.73
N LYS A 305 -16.14 -10.38 17.04
CA LYS A 305 -17.52 -10.72 16.62
C LYS A 305 -17.71 -10.95 15.12
N ALA A 306 -16.79 -10.51 14.28
CA ALA A 306 -16.70 -10.88 12.87
C ALA A 306 -15.86 -12.14 12.77
#